data_AF-A0A158JZK4-F1
#
_entry.id   AF-A0A158JZK4-F1
#
_cell.length_a   1.000
_cell.length_b   1.000
_cell.length_c   1.000
_cell.angle_alpha   90.00
_cell.angle_beta   90.00
_cell.angle_gamma   90.00
#
_symmetry.space_group_name_H-M   'P 1'
#
loop_
_entity.id
_entity.type
_entity.pdbx_description
1 polymer ?
#
loop_
_entity_poly.entity_id
_entity_poly.type
_entity_poly.pdbx_seq_one_letter_code
_entity_poly.pdbx_strand_id
1 'polypeptide(L)'
;MHATFCIGDREVLATDGMKGAQSKGYAGFSLSIAVHDTASGEKLFAALSDGGQSLIPWQSTFWTKGFGMLVDHRFGVPWMVSVAHDDATKAA
;
A
#
# COMPACT_ATOMS: atom_id res chain seq x y z
N MET A 1 -20.38 5.57 9.13
CA MET A 1 -19.55 5.34 10.33
C MET A 1 -18.15 5.88 10.03
N HIS A 2 -17.34 6.21 11.05
CA HIS A 2 -15.93 6.58 10.87
C HIS A 2 -15.04 5.56 11.59
N ALA A 3 -13.85 5.31 11.05
CA ALA A 3 -12.83 4.49 11.69
C ALA A 3 -11.46 5.15 11.50
N THR A 4 -10.60 4.99 12.50
CA THR A 4 -9.20 5.42 12.45
C THR A 4 -8.34 4.27 12.93
N PHE A 5 -7.29 3.97 12.18
CA PHE A 5 -6.33 2.92 12.54
C PHE A 5 -4.93 3.28 12.04
N CYS A 6 -3.90 2.68 12.63
CA CYS A 6 -2.52 2.93 12.24
C CYS A 6 -1.96 1.78 11.39
N ILE A 7 -1.17 2.14 10.38
CA ILE A 7 -0.28 1.23 9.66
C ILE A 7 1.15 1.69 9.96
N GLY A 8 1.83 0.98 10.86
CA GLY A 8 3.09 1.47 11.42
C GLY A 8 2.85 2.76 12.22
N ASP A 9 3.57 3.81 11.84
CA ASP A 9 3.49 5.18 12.40
C ASP A 9 2.47 6.08 11.68
N ARG A 10 1.80 5.58 10.63
CA ARG A 10 0.88 6.36 9.80
C ARG A 10 -0.55 6.12 10.21
N GLU A 11 -1.30 7.21 10.40
CA GLU A 11 -2.73 7.16 10.66
C GLU A 11 -3.53 7.10 9.35
N VAL A 12 -4.52 6.20 9.29
CA VAL A 12 -5.45 6.05 8.19
C VAL A 12 -6.88 6.26 8.71
N LEU A 13 -7.59 7.18 8.07
CA LEU A 13 -8.99 7.45 8.34
C LEU A 13 -9.84 6.78 7.26
N ALA A 14 -10.89 6.08 7.69
CA ALA A 14 -11.82 5.37 6.81
C ALA A 14 -13.28 5.72 7.16
N THR A 15 -14.14 5.64 6.15
CA THR A 15 -15.58 5.89 6.27
C THR A 15 -16.32 4.97 5.31
N ASP A 16 -17.56 4.59 5.64
CA ASP A 16 -18.41 3.74 4.78
C ASP A 16 -18.89 4.48 3.52
N GLY A 17 -18.59 5.77 3.40
CA GLY A 17 -19.11 6.65 2.37
C GLY A 17 -20.51 7.17 2.68
N MET A 18 -21.14 7.81 1.69
CA MET A 18 -22.48 8.39 1.81
C MET A 18 -23.55 7.35 1.44
N LYS A 19 -24.59 7.19 2.27
CA LYS A 19 -25.71 6.30 1.96
C LYS A 19 -26.35 6.67 0.61
N GLY A 20 -26.48 5.69 -0.29
CA GLY A 20 -27.05 5.88 -1.62
C GLY A 20 -26.05 6.39 -2.67
N ALA A 21 -24.82 6.71 -2.30
CA ALA A 21 -23.76 6.95 -3.27
C ALA A 21 -23.27 5.61 -3.82
N GLN A 22 -23.22 5.50 -5.15
CA GLN A 22 -22.61 4.35 -5.81
C GLN A 22 -21.09 4.43 -5.64
N SER A 23 -20.47 3.37 -5.11
CA SER A 23 -19.01 3.27 -5.09
C SER A 23 -18.49 3.26 -6.53
N LYS A 24 -17.60 4.20 -6.86
CA LYS A 24 -16.94 4.27 -8.17
C LYS A 24 -15.64 3.46 -8.21
N GLY A 25 -15.33 2.73 -7.13
CA GLY A 25 -14.01 2.17 -6.89
C GLY A 25 -12.98 3.27 -6.60
N TYR A 26 -11.75 2.85 -6.35
CA TYR A 26 -10.63 3.75 -6.15
C TYR A 26 -10.05 4.19 -7.50
N ALA A 27 -9.83 5.49 -7.67
CA ALA A 27 -9.25 6.06 -8.88
C ALA A 27 -8.44 7.32 -8.54
N GLY A 28 -7.33 7.53 -9.27
CA GLY A 28 -6.50 8.73 -9.15
C GLY A 28 -5.52 8.73 -7.96
N PHE A 29 -5.49 7.67 -7.14
CA PHE A 29 -4.52 7.53 -6.05
C PHE A 29 -4.23 6.06 -5.72
N SER A 30 -3.11 5.84 -5.04
CA SER A 30 -2.72 4.58 -4.40
C SER A 30 -2.13 4.86 -3.02
N LEU A 31 -2.28 3.94 -2.08
CA LEU A 31 -1.61 4.00 -0.79
C LEU A 31 -0.19 3.46 -0.93
N SER A 32 0.80 4.23 -0.46
CA SER A 32 2.22 3.86 -0.53
C SER A 32 2.75 3.46 0.84
N ILE A 33 3.36 2.28 0.95
CA ILE A 33 4.05 1.82 2.15
C ILE A 33 5.53 1.58 1.80
N ALA A 34 6.41 2.31 2.49
CA ALA A 34 7.84 2.09 2.43
C ALA A 34 8.30 1.27 3.65
N VAL A 35 9.01 0.17 3.40
CA VAL A 35 9.59 -0.70 4.43
C VAL A 35 11.11 -0.56 4.49
N HIS A 36 11.76 -0.97 5.58
CA HIS A 36 13.20 -0.81 5.74
C HIS A 36 14.05 -1.82 4.96
N ASP A 37 13.49 -2.99 4.64
CA ASP A 37 14.24 -4.08 4.01
C ASP A 37 13.39 -4.88 3.01
N THR A 38 14.06 -5.57 2.09
CA THR A 38 13.41 -6.33 1.02
C THR A 38 12.56 -7.50 1.53
N ALA A 39 12.96 -8.17 2.61
CA ALA A 39 12.24 -9.34 3.11
C ALA A 39 10.91 -8.94 3.76
N SER A 40 10.91 -7.87 4.55
CA SER A 40 9.68 -7.26 5.09
C SER A 40 8.76 -6.79 3.96
N GLY A 41 9.33 -6.21 2.91
CA GLY A 41 8.57 -5.72 1.74
C GLY A 41 7.93 -6.85 0.95
N GLU A 42 8.67 -7.91 0.68
CA GLU A 42 8.18 -9.10 -0.02
C GLU A 42 7.05 -9.78 0.78
N LYS A 43 7.22 -9.91 2.10
CA LYS A 43 6.19 -10.47 2.99
C LYS A 43 4.91 -9.63 2.97
N LEU A 44 5.03 -8.30 3.06
CA LEU A 44 3.90 -7.39 3.01
C LEU A 44 3.20 -7.44 1.64
N PHE A 45 3.98 -7.38 0.55
CA PHE A 45 3.46 -7.48 -0.81
C PHE A 45 2.71 -8.79 -1.02
N ALA A 46 3.30 -9.92 -0.61
CA ALA A 46 2.67 -11.24 -0.72
C ALA A 46 1.33 -11.26 0.02
N ALA A 47 1.28 -10.77 1.27
CA ALA A 47 0.05 -10.76 2.07
C ALA A 47 -1.06 -9.86 1.48
N LEU A 48 -0.70 -8.69 0.92
CA LEU A 48 -1.67 -7.80 0.29
C LEU A 48 -2.11 -8.27 -1.10
N SER A 49 -1.22 -8.95 -1.83
CA SER A 49 -1.49 -9.48 -3.17
C SER A 49 -2.24 -10.80 -3.17
N ASP A 50 -2.38 -11.47 -2.01
CA ASP A 50 -3.06 -12.76 -1.91
C ASP A 50 -4.53 -12.68 -2.37
N GLY A 51 -4.85 -13.44 -3.42
CA GLY A 51 -6.12 -13.38 -4.13
C GLY A 51 -6.39 -12.07 -4.89
N GLY A 52 -5.51 -11.07 -4.75
CA GLY A 52 -5.62 -9.75 -5.37
C GLY A 52 -5.01 -9.68 -6.77
N GLN A 53 -4.95 -8.47 -7.31
CA GLN A 53 -4.36 -8.22 -8.62
C GLN A 53 -2.98 -7.60 -8.46
N SER A 54 -1.92 -8.36 -8.75
CA SER A 54 -0.58 -7.78 -8.92
C SER A 54 -0.53 -6.99 -10.23
N LEU A 55 -0.35 -5.67 -10.14
CA LEU A 55 -0.17 -4.77 -11.29
C LEU A 55 1.29 -4.73 -11.73
N ILE A 56 2.19 -4.60 -10.76
CA ILE A 56 3.64 -4.70 -10.93
C ILE A 56 4.11 -5.71 -9.90
N PRO A 57 4.56 -6.91 -10.33
CA PRO A 57 5.10 -7.92 -9.41
C PRO A 57 6.26 -7.35 -8.60
N TRP A 58 6.44 -7.90 -7.39
CA TRP A 58 7.57 -7.54 -6.54
C TRP A 58 8.90 -7.77 -7.27
N GLN A 59 9.66 -6.70 -7.46
CA GLN A 59 10.93 -6.71 -8.19
C GLN A 59 11.83 -5.57 -7.73
N SER A 60 13.12 -5.64 -8.04
CA SER A 60 14.01 -4.49 -7.88
C SER A 60 13.85 -3.50 -9.04
N THR A 61 14.10 -2.22 -8.79
CA THR A 61 14.10 -1.17 -9.82
C THR A 61 15.38 -0.34 -9.72
N PHE A 62 15.60 0.59 -10.66
CA PHE A 62 16.82 1.41 -10.63
C PHE A 62 16.93 2.34 -9.41
N TRP A 63 15.84 2.56 -8.65
CA TRP A 63 15.79 3.50 -7.52
C TRP A 63 15.52 2.84 -6.16
N THR A 64 15.14 1.56 -6.13
CA THR A 64 14.90 0.83 -4.87
C THR A 64 15.21 -0.66 -5.00
N LYS A 65 15.64 -1.25 -3.88
CA LYS A 65 15.94 -2.69 -3.76
C LYS A 65 14.68 -3.57 -3.92
N GLY A 66 13.48 -3.02 -3.74
CA GLY A 66 12.23 -3.74 -3.92
C GLY A 66 11.05 -2.80 -4.14
N PHE A 67 10.22 -3.10 -5.13
CA PHE A 67 9.03 -2.35 -5.49
C PHE A 67 7.97 -3.28 -6.05
N GLY A 68 6.71 -2.99 -5.75
CA GLY A 68 5.56 -3.65 -6.37
C GLY A 68 4.31 -2.80 -6.27
N MET A 69 3.36 -3.05 -7.16
CA MET A 69 2.04 -2.44 -7.17
C MET A 69 0.97 -3.53 -7.25
N LEU A 70 -0.09 -3.39 -6.47
CA LEU A 70 -1.18 -4.36 -6.42
C LEU A 70 -2.50 -3.68 -6.11
N VAL A 71 -3.61 -4.38 -6.35
CA VAL A 71 -4.94 -4.06 -5.82
C VAL A 71 -5.36 -5.22 -4.93
N ASP A 72 -5.66 -4.96 -3.66
CA ASP A 72 -6.07 -6.03 -2.73
C ASP A 72 -7.46 -6.56 -3.11
N HIS A 73 -7.68 -7.86 -2.95
CA HIS A 73 -8.94 -8.49 -3.34
C HIS A 73 -10.13 -8.08 -2.48
N ARG A 74 -9.88 -7.83 -1.19
CA ARG A 74 -10.94 -7.75 -0.18
C ARG A 74 -11.66 -6.41 -0.21
N PHE A 75 -10.93 -5.35 -0.44
CA PHE A 75 -11.40 -3.97 -0.39
C PHE A 75 -11.17 -3.23 -1.71
N GLY A 76 -10.35 -3.77 -2.62
CA GLY A 76 -10.04 -3.15 -3.90
C GLY A 76 -9.12 -1.94 -3.79
N VAL A 77 -8.40 -1.78 -2.67
CA VAL A 77 -7.52 -0.62 -2.48
C VAL A 77 -6.25 -0.80 -3.32
N PRO A 78 -5.86 0.20 -4.13
CA PRO A 78 -4.59 0.17 -4.84
C PRO A 78 -3.43 0.52 -3.91
N TRP A 79 -2.41 -0.34 -3.92
CA TRP A 79 -1.21 -0.26 -3.07
C TRP A 79 0.06 -0.14 -3.90
N MET A 80 1.03 0.59 -3.34
CA MET A 80 2.43 0.58 -3.75
C MET A 80 3.27 0.17 -2.54
N VAL A 81 4.09 -0.86 -2.69
CA VAL A 81 5.03 -1.31 -1.66
C VAL A 81 6.43 -1.05 -2.17
N SER A 82 7.27 -0.41 -1.37
CA SER A 82 8.67 -0.14 -1.72
C SER A 82 9.61 -0.37 -0.55
N VAL A 83 10.87 -0.68 -0.84
CA VAL A 83 11.95 -0.56 0.15
C VAL A 83 12.37 0.91 0.19
N ALA A 84 12.43 1.48 1.40
CA ALA A 84 12.84 2.84 1.65
C ALA A 84 14.24 3.09 1.06
N HIS A 85 14.42 4.28 0.50
CA HIS A 85 15.75 4.75 0.12
C HIS A 85 16.53 5.10 1.40
N ASP A 86 17.83 4.79 1.44
CA ASP A 86 18.67 5.00 2.63
C ASP A 86 18.82 6.50 3.02
N ASP A 87 18.25 7.44 2.26
CA ASP A 87 18.26 8.88 2.59
C ASP A 87 17.13 9.35 3.53
N ALA A 88 16.16 8.50 3.88
CA ALA A 88 14.99 8.93 4.67
C ALA A 88 15.18 8.84 6.21
N THR A 89 16.36 8.49 6.71
CA THR A 89 16.63 8.39 8.17
C THR A 89 17.14 9.72 8.79
N LYS A 90 17.06 10.84 8.07
CA LYS A 90 17.43 12.19 8.56
C LYS A 90 16.25 13.16 8.53
N ALA A 91 15.21 12.85 9.29
CA ALA A 91 14.29 13.84 9.84
C ALA A 91 13.62 13.24 11.09
N ALA A 92 14.36 13.25 12.19
CA ALA A 92 13.83 13.15 13.54
C ALA A 92 13.48 14.55 14.05
#